data_AF-A0AAW7T8A6-F1
#
_entry.id   AF-A0AAW7T8A6-F1
#
_cell.length_a   1.000
_cell.length_b   1.000
_cell.length_c   1.000
_cell.angle_alpha   90.00
_cell.angle_beta   90.00
_cell.angle_gamma   90.00
#
_symmetry.space_group_name_H-M   'P 1'
#
loop_
_entity.id
_entity.type
_entity.pdbx_description
1 polymer ?
#
loop_
_entity_poly.entity_id
_entity_poly.type
_entity_poly.pdbx_seq_one_letter_code
_entity_poly.pdbx_strand_id
1 'polypeptide(L)'
;MQQPTKQDKKKFSQHKRTAKLRGIEFNLTFEQWWNIWQASGHYHERGIKGGQYVMGRYGDTGPYDVDNIYICTRGENYDYARSLKSWAGSARKLTPEQEAQLVELAATTTKKDLADMFGVSRPTVYKILKRQRSSRV
;
A
#
# COMPACT_ATOMS: atom_id res chain seq x y z
N MET A 1 -31.83 6.34 11.60
CA MET A 1 -30.95 5.28 11.07
C MET A 1 -31.80 4.36 10.21
N GLN A 2 -31.33 4.01 9.01
CA GLN A 2 -32.08 3.10 8.12
C GLN A 2 -32.08 1.67 8.70
N GLN A 3 -33.21 0.97 8.57
CA GLN A 3 -33.31 -0.42 8.98
C GLN A 3 -32.62 -1.33 7.95
N PRO A 4 -31.82 -2.33 8.39
CA PRO A 4 -31.10 -3.21 7.50
C PRO A 4 -32.04 -4.17 6.76
N THR A 5 -31.81 -4.36 5.46
CA THR A 5 -32.55 -5.30 4.62
C THR A 5 -31.86 -6.66 4.52
N LYS A 6 -32.55 -7.65 3.92
CA LYS A 6 -31.93 -8.95 3.58
C LYS A 6 -30.71 -8.80 2.65
N GLN A 7 -30.70 -7.79 1.77
CA GLN A 7 -29.57 -7.54 0.87
C GLN A 7 -28.34 -7.03 1.64
N ASP A 8 -28.55 -6.26 2.70
CA ASP A 8 -27.45 -5.72 3.52
C ASP A 8 -26.76 -6.85 4.30
N LYS A 9 -27.54 -7.81 4.82
CA LYS A 9 -27.00 -9.05 5.40
C LYS A 9 -26.17 -9.84 4.38
N LYS A 10 -26.61 -9.92 3.12
CA LYS A 10 -25.85 -10.58 2.05
C LYS A 10 -24.54 -9.85 1.76
N LYS A 11 -24.54 -8.52 1.71
CA LYS A 11 -23.32 -7.70 1.52
C LYS A 11 -22.32 -7.91 2.66
N PHE A 12 -22.79 -7.98 3.91
CA PHE A 12 -21.97 -8.32 5.07
C PHE A 12 -21.34 -9.71 4.93
N SER A 13 -22.14 -10.74 4.63
CA SER A 13 -21.65 -12.11 4.46
C SER A 13 -20.61 -12.22 3.33
N GLN A 14 -20.80 -11.49 2.24
CA GLN A 14 -19.82 -11.41 1.16
C GLN A 14 -18.51 -10.77 1.64
N HIS A 15 -18.59 -9.68 2.41
CA HIS A 15 -17.41 -9.00 2.94
C HIS A 15 -16.62 -9.91 3.88
N LYS A 16 -17.31 -10.54 4.84
CA LYS A 16 -16.73 -11.52 5.78
C LYS A 16 -16.07 -12.70 5.04
N ARG A 17 -16.73 -13.24 4.02
CA ARG A 17 -16.18 -14.32 3.19
C ARG A 17 -14.91 -13.89 2.46
N THR A 18 -14.91 -12.71 1.84
CA THR A 18 -13.73 -12.21 1.11
C THR A 18 -12.57 -11.92 2.05
N ALA A 19 -12.81 -11.41 3.26
CA ALA A 19 -11.78 -11.26 4.29
C ALA A 19 -11.16 -12.62 4.66
N LYS A 20 -12.01 -13.63 4.93
CA LYS A 20 -11.56 -15.00 5.22
C LYS A 20 -10.70 -15.58 4.09
N LEU A 21 -11.09 -15.41 2.83
CA LEU A 21 -10.31 -15.89 1.67
C LEU A 21 -8.94 -15.22 1.56
N ARG A 22 -8.79 -14.00 2.07
CA ARG A 22 -7.52 -13.27 2.15
C ARG A 22 -6.71 -13.58 3.41
N GLY A 23 -7.20 -14.48 4.28
CA GLY A 23 -6.59 -14.74 5.58
C GLY A 23 -6.70 -13.58 6.57
N ILE A 24 -7.68 -12.68 6.37
CA ILE A 24 -7.92 -11.52 7.24
C ILE A 24 -9.07 -11.86 8.18
N GLU A 25 -8.81 -11.74 9.47
CA GLU A 25 -9.81 -11.92 10.51
C GLU A 25 -10.89 -10.83 10.47
N PHE A 26 -12.12 -11.18 10.81
CA PHE A 26 -13.29 -10.32 10.68
C PHE A 26 -14.15 -10.41 11.94
N ASN A 27 -13.89 -9.49 12.87
CA ASN A 27 -14.45 -9.47 14.22
C ASN A 27 -15.71 -8.63 14.37
N LEU A 28 -16.07 -7.86 13.34
CA LEU A 28 -17.31 -7.10 13.32
C LEU A 28 -18.55 -8.03 13.28
N THR A 29 -19.53 -7.74 14.14
CA THR A 29 -20.90 -8.25 13.98
C THR A 29 -21.62 -7.54 12.83
N PHE A 30 -22.76 -8.08 12.42
CA PHE A 30 -23.58 -7.41 11.40
C PHE A 30 -24.07 -6.04 11.87
N GLU A 31 -24.50 -5.93 13.14
CA GLU A 31 -24.98 -4.67 13.71
C GLU A 31 -23.87 -3.61 13.75
N GLN A 32 -22.68 -3.98 14.21
CA GLN A 32 -21.53 -3.07 14.23
C GLN A 32 -21.18 -2.61 12.82
N TRP A 33 -21.05 -3.54 11.89
CA TRP A 33 -20.75 -3.24 10.49
C TRP A 33 -21.81 -2.29 9.89
N TRP A 34 -23.09 -2.54 10.16
CA TRP A 34 -24.19 -1.70 9.68
C TRP A 34 -24.14 -0.30 10.30
N ASN A 35 -23.96 -0.21 11.61
CA ASN A 35 -23.93 1.06 12.33
C ASN A 35 -22.78 1.95 11.86
N ILE A 36 -21.59 1.37 11.62
CA ILE A 36 -20.46 2.11 11.07
C ILE A 36 -20.81 2.71 9.70
N TRP A 37 -21.41 1.92 8.82
CA TRP A 37 -21.82 2.38 7.49
C TRP A 37 -22.94 3.43 7.52
N GLN A 38 -23.86 3.33 8.47
CA GLN A 38 -24.90 4.33 8.67
C GLN A 38 -24.32 5.62 9.23
N ALA A 39 -23.43 5.52 10.22
CA ALA A 39 -22.78 6.67 10.85
C ALA A 39 -21.91 7.45 9.87
N SER A 40 -21.32 6.79 8.86
CA SER A 40 -20.56 7.49 7.82
C SER A 40 -21.42 8.24 6.81
N GLY A 41 -22.72 7.96 6.70
CA GLY A 41 -23.60 8.55 5.68
C GLY A 41 -23.37 8.05 4.25
N HIS A 42 -22.25 7.37 3.98
CA HIS A 42 -21.81 6.96 2.64
C HIS A 42 -22.23 5.54 2.24
N TYR A 43 -23.14 4.91 2.99
CA TYR A 43 -23.57 3.55 2.67
C TYR A 43 -24.16 3.39 1.26
N HIS A 44 -24.90 4.41 0.80
CA HIS A 44 -25.52 4.45 -0.51
C HIS A 44 -24.48 4.52 -1.67
N GLU A 45 -23.29 5.02 -1.38
CA GLU A 45 -22.16 5.15 -2.32
C GLU A 45 -21.18 3.98 -2.22
N ARG A 46 -21.46 2.98 -1.37
CA ARG A 46 -20.60 1.82 -1.16
C ARG A 46 -20.43 1.02 -2.45
N GLY A 47 -19.18 0.72 -2.80
CA GLY A 47 -18.89 -0.16 -3.93
C GLY A 47 -17.40 -0.32 -4.23
N ILE A 48 -17.09 -0.89 -5.40
CA ILE A 48 -15.72 -1.25 -5.79
C ILE A 48 -15.16 -0.38 -6.92
N LYS A 49 -15.94 0.56 -7.48
CA LYS A 49 -15.52 1.43 -8.57
C LYS A 49 -14.80 2.68 -8.05
N GLY A 50 -14.16 3.42 -8.95
CA GLY A 50 -13.58 4.73 -8.61
C GLY A 50 -14.66 5.68 -8.09
N GLY A 51 -14.33 6.48 -7.07
CA GLY A 51 -15.26 7.39 -6.39
C GLY A 51 -16.26 6.72 -5.43
N GLN A 52 -16.29 5.39 -5.35
CA GLN A 52 -17.14 4.68 -4.39
C GLN A 52 -16.45 4.48 -3.05
N TYR A 53 -17.26 4.37 -2.00
CA TYR A 53 -16.77 4.17 -0.64
C TYR A 53 -16.55 2.70 -0.32
N VAL A 54 -15.47 2.46 0.43
CA VAL A 54 -15.04 1.17 0.95
C VAL A 54 -14.78 1.28 2.45
N MET A 55 -14.69 0.12 3.10
CA MET A 55 -14.23 0.02 4.48
C MET A 55 -12.76 -0.43 4.44
N GLY A 56 -11.87 0.49 4.77
CA GLY A 56 -10.42 0.24 4.87
C GLY A 56 -10.05 -0.21 6.28
N ARG A 57 -8.81 -0.71 6.43
CA ARG A 57 -8.18 -1.01 7.73
C ARG A 57 -6.95 -0.13 7.91
N TYR A 58 -6.72 0.36 9.12
CA TYR A 58 -5.52 1.17 9.39
C TYR A 58 -4.26 0.31 9.17
N GLY A 59 -3.23 0.93 8.60
CA GLY A 59 -2.01 0.25 8.20
C GLY A 59 -2.16 -0.82 7.10
N ASP A 60 -3.36 -1.07 6.55
CA ASP A 60 -3.67 -2.31 5.79
C ASP A 60 -3.29 -3.60 6.55
N THR A 61 -3.30 -3.55 7.88
CA THR A 61 -2.92 -4.65 8.79
C THR A 61 -4.03 -4.98 9.78
N GLY A 62 -3.95 -6.14 10.45
CA GLY A 62 -4.89 -6.54 11.51
C GLY A 62 -6.30 -6.97 11.05
N PRO A 63 -7.20 -7.29 11.98
CA PRO A 63 -8.58 -7.70 11.66
C PRO A 63 -9.46 -6.53 11.18
N TYR A 64 -10.58 -6.83 10.55
CA TYR A 64 -11.71 -5.89 10.53
C TYR A 64 -12.34 -5.86 11.92
N ASP A 65 -12.05 -4.79 12.64
CA ASP A 65 -12.50 -4.55 14.02
C ASP A 65 -13.00 -3.10 14.15
N VAL A 66 -13.85 -2.80 15.12
CA VAL A 66 -14.42 -1.46 15.33
C VAL A 66 -13.32 -0.41 15.50
N ASP A 67 -12.20 -0.78 16.13
CA ASP A 67 -11.07 0.12 16.37
C ASP A 67 -10.03 0.12 15.23
N ASN A 68 -10.14 -0.80 14.27
CA ASN A 68 -9.17 -0.98 13.18
C ASN A 68 -9.77 -0.78 11.78
N ILE A 69 -10.79 0.06 11.66
CA ILE A 69 -11.45 0.33 10.38
C ILE A 69 -11.73 1.82 10.19
N TYR A 70 -11.90 2.20 8.92
CA TYR A 70 -12.38 3.52 8.54
C TYR A 70 -13.17 3.44 7.23
N ILE A 71 -14.07 4.39 7.02
CA ILE A 71 -14.78 4.54 5.75
C ILE A 71 -14.06 5.60 4.92
N CYS A 72 -13.72 5.25 3.68
CA CYS A 72 -13.02 6.12 2.75
C CYS A 72 -13.41 5.77 1.32
N THR A 73 -13.04 6.62 0.37
CA THR A 73 -13.13 6.26 -1.05
C THR A 73 -12.10 5.20 -1.41
N ARG A 74 -12.39 4.41 -2.45
CA ARG A 74 -11.42 3.43 -2.98
C ARG A 74 -10.08 4.08 -3.36
N GLY A 75 -10.09 5.32 -3.85
CA GLY A 75 -8.89 6.08 -4.20
C GLY A 75 -8.03 6.36 -2.97
N GLU A 76 -8.63 6.94 -1.93
CA GLU A 76 -7.94 7.21 -0.66
C GLU A 76 -7.36 5.95 -0.02
N ASN A 77 -8.11 4.84 0.01
CA ASN A 77 -7.59 3.56 0.52
C ASN A 77 -6.34 3.10 -0.26
N TYR A 78 -6.33 3.30 -1.58
CA TYR A 78 -5.19 2.93 -2.41
C TYR A 78 -3.98 3.84 -2.17
N ASP A 79 -4.21 5.15 -2.04
CA ASP A 79 -3.15 6.12 -1.76
C ASP A 79 -2.56 5.92 -0.36
N TYR A 80 -3.39 5.63 0.63
CA TYR A 80 -2.97 5.24 1.97
C TYR A 80 -2.11 3.96 1.95
N ALA A 81 -2.54 2.92 1.23
CA ALA A 81 -1.72 1.71 1.09
C ALA A 81 -0.38 1.97 0.38
N ARG A 82 -0.33 2.93 -0.57
CA ARG A 82 0.92 3.33 -1.23
C ARG A 82 1.85 4.10 -0.31
N SER A 83 1.32 5.00 0.52
CA SER A 83 2.15 5.76 1.47
C SER A 83 2.83 4.83 2.48
N LEU A 84 2.15 3.77 2.92
CA LEU A 84 2.72 2.75 3.81
C LEU A 84 3.80 1.89 3.16
N LYS A 85 3.69 1.62 1.85
CA LYS A 85 4.71 0.82 1.10
C LYS A 85 6.02 1.57 0.85
N SER A 86 6.10 2.86 1.21
CA SER A 86 7.27 3.69 0.94
C SER A 86 8.50 3.37 1.80
N TRP A 87 8.42 2.53 2.85
CA TRP A 87 9.58 2.31 3.73
C TRP A 87 10.47 1.11 3.36
N ALA A 88 9.90 -0.02 2.91
CA ALA A 88 10.70 -1.24 2.70
C ALA A 88 11.30 -1.37 1.28
N GLY A 89 10.59 -0.89 0.24
CA GLY A 89 11.03 -1.01 -1.17
C GLY A 89 11.77 0.23 -1.70
N SER A 90 11.74 1.34 -0.95
CA SER A 90 12.41 2.60 -1.30
C SER A 90 13.71 2.82 -0.52
N ALA A 91 14.08 1.89 0.36
CA ALA A 91 15.40 1.91 0.99
C ALA A 91 16.45 1.94 -0.13
N ARG A 92 17.44 2.84 -0.02
CA ARG A 92 18.55 2.90 -0.97
C ARG A 92 19.19 1.52 -1.00
N LYS A 93 19.32 0.92 -2.19
CA LYS A 93 19.95 -0.39 -2.37
C LYS A 93 21.43 -0.40 -1.98
N LEU A 94 22.04 0.78 -1.93
CA LEU A 94 23.43 1.02 -1.58
C LEU A 94 23.47 2.12 -0.53
N THR A 95 24.37 1.98 0.45
CA THR A 95 24.67 3.08 1.38
C THR A 95 25.36 4.23 0.64
N PRO A 96 25.36 5.46 1.19
CA PRO A 96 26.09 6.58 0.59
C PRO A 96 27.57 6.26 0.30
N GLU A 97 28.22 5.49 1.17
CA GLU A 97 29.61 5.07 1.05
C GLU A 97 29.80 4.10 -0.13
N GLN A 98 28.91 3.13 -0.27
CA GLN A 98 28.92 2.20 -1.39
C GLN A 98 28.64 2.91 -2.73
N GLU A 99 27.77 3.93 -2.74
CA GLU A 99 27.57 4.76 -3.93
C GLU A 99 28.83 5.56 -4.30
N ALA A 100 29.55 6.11 -3.32
CA ALA A 100 30.81 6.84 -3.56
C ALA A 100 31.88 5.93 -4.15
N GLN A 101 32.07 4.73 -3.57
CA GLN A 101 32.98 3.71 -4.09
C GLN A 101 32.62 3.29 -5.52
N LEU A 102 31.33 3.11 -5.82
CA LEU A 102 30.84 2.78 -7.16
C LEU A 102 31.18 3.88 -8.17
N VAL A 103 31.05 5.15 -7.79
CA VAL A 103 31.36 6.30 -8.65
C VAL A 103 32.85 6.40 -8.93
N GLU A 104 33.69 6.15 -7.94
CA GLU A 104 35.15 6.14 -8.09
C GLU A 104 35.61 5.02 -9.04
N LEU A 105 35.11 3.80 -8.83
CA LEU A 105 35.42 2.63 -9.67
C LEU A 105 34.82 2.71 -11.08
N ALA A 106 33.85 3.59 -11.32
CA ALA A 106 33.24 3.76 -12.64
C ALA A 106 34.19 4.35 -13.69
N ALA A 107 35.35 4.89 -13.29
CA ALA A 107 36.39 5.33 -14.21
C ALA A 107 37.22 4.16 -14.76
N THR A 108 37.34 3.05 -14.03
CA THR A 108 38.28 1.96 -14.31
C THR A 108 37.59 0.64 -14.67
N THR A 109 36.28 0.54 -14.43
CA THR A 109 35.55 -0.74 -14.50
C THR A 109 34.28 -0.61 -15.34
N THR A 110 33.82 -1.72 -15.92
CA THR A 110 32.59 -1.69 -16.71
C THR A 110 31.34 -1.62 -15.84
N LYS A 111 30.25 -1.07 -16.40
CA LYS A 111 28.96 -0.99 -15.69
C LYS A 111 28.34 -2.36 -15.38
N LYS A 112 28.78 -3.41 -16.07
CA LYS A 112 28.37 -4.79 -15.79
C LYS A 112 29.06 -5.27 -14.53
N ASP A 113 30.39 -5.13 -14.49
CA ASP A 113 31.18 -5.63 -13.37
C ASP A 113 30.86 -4.84 -12.09
N LEU A 114 30.58 -3.53 -12.18
CA LEU A 114 30.08 -2.75 -11.04
C LEU A 114 28.73 -3.27 -10.52
N ALA A 115 27.82 -3.68 -11.41
CA ALA A 115 26.54 -4.24 -11.00
C ALA A 115 26.75 -5.56 -10.24
N ASP A 116 27.65 -6.41 -10.74
CA ASP A 116 28.00 -7.69 -10.13
C ASP A 116 28.73 -7.49 -8.78
N MET A 117 29.70 -6.57 -8.70
CA MET A 117 30.47 -6.25 -7.49
C MET A 117 29.61 -5.70 -6.34
N PHE A 118 28.64 -4.84 -6.66
CA PHE A 118 27.79 -4.20 -5.67
C PHE A 118 26.46 -4.95 -5.45
N GLY A 119 26.26 -6.11 -6.10
CA GLY A 119 25.04 -6.92 -5.94
C GLY A 119 23.76 -6.20 -6.39
N VAL A 120 23.88 -5.26 -7.34
CA VAL A 120 22.77 -4.44 -7.83
C VAL A 120 22.52 -4.66 -9.32
N SER A 121 21.36 -4.23 -9.81
CA SER A 121 21.09 -4.30 -11.25
C SER A 121 21.83 -3.18 -12.01
N ARG A 122 22.24 -3.44 -13.26
CA ARG A 122 22.85 -2.43 -14.15
C ARG A 122 22.05 -1.12 -14.21
N PRO A 123 20.70 -1.11 -14.32
CA PRO A 123 19.92 0.13 -14.26
C PRO A 123 20.13 0.95 -12.99
N THR A 124 20.42 0.31 -11.85
CA THR A 124 20.72 0.98 -10.57
C THR A 124 22.04 1.75 -10.70
N VAL A 125 23.08 1.12 -11.25
CA VAL A 125 24.38 1.75 -11.56
C VAL A 125 24.21 2.96 -12.49
N TYR A 126 23.44 2.80 -13.58
CA TYR A 126 23.17 3.92 -14.51
C TYR A 126 22.50 5.12 -13.83
N LYS A 127 21.49 4.87 -12.97
CA LYS A 127 20.77 5.93 -12.26
C LYS A 127 21.69 6.70 -11.30
N ILE A 128 22.55 6.00 -10.56
CA ILE A 128 23.51 6.60 -9.61
C ILE A 128 24.50 7.51 -10.36
N LEU A 129 25.13 7.00 -11.43
CA LEU A 129 26.10 7.76 -12.22
C LEU A 129 25.47 8.99 -12.90
N LYS A 130 24.23 8.88 -13.39
CA LYS A 130 23.49 10.01 -13.99
C LYS A 130 23.16 11.09 -12.96
N ARG A 131 22.76 10.69 -11.74
CA ARG A 131 22.45 11.61 -10.63
C ARG A 131 23.68 12.42 -10.22
N GLN A 132 24.83 11.76 -10.05
CA GLN A 132 26.08 12.42 -9.67
C GLN A 132 26.59 13.40 -10.73
N ARG A 133 26.43 13.09 -12.02
CA ARG A 133 26.74 14.01 -13.11
C ARG A 133 25.84 15.24 -13.15
N SER A 134 24.57 15.09 -12.78
CA SER A 134 23.60 16.20 -12.77
C SER A 134 23.75 17.11 -11.54
N SER A 135 24.41 16.65 -10.47
CA SER A 135 24.67 17.41 -9.24
C SER A 135 25.98 18.21 -9.26
N ARG A 136 26.78 18.07 -10.31
CA ARG A 136 28.09 18.72 -10.51
C ARG A 136 28.03 19.91 -11.50
N VAL A 137 26.83 20.24 -12.00
CA VAL A 137 26.54 21.40 -12.88
C VAL A 137 25.77 22.42 -12.06
#